data_AF-B5AF37-F1
#
_entry.id   AF-B5AF37-F1
#
_cell.length_a   1.000
_cell.length_b   1.000
_cell.length_c   1.000
_cell.angle_alpha   90.00
_cell.angle_beta   90.00
_cell.angle_gamma   90.00
#
_symmetry.space_group_name_H-M   'P 1'
#
loop_
_entity.id
_entity.type
_entity.pdbx_description
1 polymer ?
#
loop_
_entity_poly.entity_id
_entity_poly.type
_entity_poly.pdbx_seq_one_letter_code
_entity_poly.pdbx_strand_id
1 'polypeptide(L)'
;IKIADFGLARLIEDNEYTARQGAKFPIKWTAPEAALYGRFTIKSDVWSFGILLTELVTKGRVPYPGMNNREVLEQVERGYRMPCPQDCPISLHELMIHCWKSGG
;
A
#
# COMPACT_ATOMS: atom_id res chain seq x y z
N ILE A 1 13.57 -11.25 10.47
CA ILE A 1 12.38 -11.03 9.61
C ILE A 1 12.65 -11.78 8.32
N LYS A 2 11.80 -12.76 7.96
CA LYS A 2 11.85 -13.45 6.66
C LYS A 2 10.51 -13.19 5.99
N ILE A 3 10.54 -12.62 4.79
CA ILE A 3 9.35 -12.44 3.96
C ILE A 3 9.07 -13.81 3.34
N ALA A 4 7.90 -14.37 3.65
CA ALA A 4 7.45 -15.64 3.08
C ALA A 4 6.01 -15.45 2.60
N ASP A 5 5.86 -15.15 1.31
CA ASP A 5 4.67 -15.43 0.48
C ASP A 5 4.91 -14.86 -0.94
N PHE A 6 5.53 -15.65 -1.81
CA PHE A 6 5.71 -15.35 -3.23
C PHE A 6 4.58 -15.93 -4.10
N GLY A 7 3.47 -16.37 -3.51
CA GLY A 7 2.39 -17.09 -4.24
C GLY A 7 1.73 -16.30 -5.38
N LEU A 8 1.99 -14.99 -5.47
CA LEU A 8 1.55 -14.10 -6.55
C LEU A 8 2.71 -13.54 -7.38
N ALA A 9 3.97 -13.82 -7.01
CA ALA A 9 5.15 -13.33 -7.73
C ALA A 9 5.32 -14.11 -9.03
N ARG A 10 5.03 -13.47 -10.17
CA ARG A 10 5.29 -13.99 -11.51
C ARG A 10 6.59 -13.40 -12.05
N LEU A 11 7.28 -14.21 -12.87
CA LEU A 11 8.46 -13.80 -13.64
C LEU A 11 8.15 -12.52 -14.41
N ILE A 12 8.97 -11.50 -14.15
CA ILE A 12 8.86 -10.14 -14.63
C ILE A 12 9.40 -10.11 -16.06
N GLU A 13 8.54 -9.89 -17.06
CA GLU A 13 9.00 -9.58 -18.43
C GLU A 13 8.96 -8.07 -18.74
N ASP A 14 8.09 -7.27 -18.10
CA ASP A 14 7.90 -5.85 -18.50
C ASP A 14 7.63 -4.86 -17.35
N ASN A 15 8.20 -5.07 -16.14
CA ASN A 15 8.06 -4.17 -14.97
C ASN A 15 6.62 -3.85 -14.50
N GLU A 16 5.61 -4.39 -15.18
CA GLU A 16 4.19 -4.30 -14.88
C GLU A 16 3.60 -5.70 -14.78
N TYR A 17 2.75 -5.94 -13.77
CA TYR A 17 1.89 -7.11 -13.71
C TYR A 17 0.44 -6.69 -13.74
N THR A 18 -0.33 -7.25 -14.67
CA THR A 18 -1.78 -7.06 -14.76
C THR A 18 -2.49 -8.10 -13.91
N ALA A 19 -3.40 -7.65 -13.03
CA ALA A 19 -4.25 -8.56 -12.29
C ALA A 19 -5.12 -9.42 -13.23
N ARG A 20 -5.24 -10.72 -12.92
CA ARG A 20 -6.25 -11.57 -13.56
C ARG A 20 -7.65 -11.07 -13.17
N GLN A 21 -8.60 -11.08 -14.11
CA GLN A 21 -10.00 -10.77 -13.81
C GLN A 21 -10.50 -11.63 -12.64
N GLY A 22 -11.02 -10.98 -11.59
CA GLY A 22 -11.56 -11.65 -10.40
C GLY A 22 -10.58 -11.88 -9.24
N ALA A 23 -9.33 -11.41 -9.34
CA ALA A 23 -8.39 -11.47 -8.22
C ALA A 23 -8.83 -10.55 -7.06
N LYS A 24 -8.87 -11.09 -5.84
CA LYS A 24 -9.18 -10.33 -4.62
C LYS A 24 -7.86 -9.87 -3.99
N PHE A 25 -7.67 -8.56 -3.88
CA PHE A 25 -6.50 -7.97 -3.26
C PHE A 25 -6.85 -7.22 -1.97
N PRO A 26 -5.91 -7.11 -1.02
CA PRO A 26 -6.11 -6.36 0.21
C PRO A 26 -6.08 -4.85 -0.08
N ILE A 27 -7.23 -4.27 -0.42
CA ILE A 27 -7.39 -2.87 -0.87
C ILE A 27 -6.64 -1.84 -0.02
N LYS A 28 -6.59 -2.01 1.30
CA LYS A 28 -5.92 -1.06 2.21
C LYS A 28 -4.39 -1.05 2.10
N TRP A 29 -3.81 -2.08 1.49
CA TRP A 29 -2.38 -2.20 1.22
C TRP A 29 -2.05 -1.91 -0.24
N THR A 30 -3.04 -1.97 -1.14
CA THR A 30 -2.84 -1.79 -2.57
C THR A 30 -2.71 -0.30 -2.92
N ALA A 31 -1.72 0.03 -3.76
CA ALA A 31 -1.57 1.37 -4.33
C ALA A 31 -2.78 1.74 -5.20
N PRO A 32 -3.16 3.03 -5.30
CA PRO A 32 -4.36 3.44 -6.04
C PRO A 32 -4.33 3.03 -7.50
N GLU A 33 -3.19 3.12 -8.18
CA GLU A 33 -3.03 2.70 -9.58
C GLU A 33 -3.21 1.19 -9.77
N ALA A 34 -2.79 0.39 -8.78
CA ALA A 34 -2.96 -1.04 -8.78
C ALA A 34 -4.40 -1.45 -8.45
N ALA A 35 -5.07 -0.73 -7.55
CA ALA A 35 -6.45 -0.99 -7.17
C ALA A 35 -7.45 -0.59 -8.25
N LEU A 36 -7.22 0.54 -8.94
CA LEU A 36 -8.13 1.09 -9.95
C LEU A 36 -7.92 0.48 -11.33
N TYR A 37 -6.66 0.33 -11.74
CA TYR A 37 -6.31 -0.04 -13.12
C TYR A 37 -5.70 -1.44 -13.22
N GLY A 38 -5.52 -2.13 -12.09
CA GLY A 38 -4.83 -3.42 -12.07
C GLY A 38 -3.37 -3.32 -12.52
N ARG A 39 -2.77 -2.12 -12.48
CA ARG A 39 -1.39 -1.84 -12.89
C ARG A 39 -0.49 -1.90 -11.67
N PHE A 40 0.18 -3.02 -11.51
CA PHE A 40 1.10 -3.18 -10.41
C PHE A 40 2.54 -3.13 -10.89
N THR A 41 3.38 -2.49 -10.10
CA THR A 41 4.79 -2.21 -10.41
C THR A 41 5.61 -2.26 -9.12
N ILE A 42 6.93 -2.10 -9.24
CA ILE A 42 7.80 -1.87 -8.08
C ILE A 42 7.32 -0.68 -7.23
N LYS A 43 6.70 0.35 -7.84
CA LYS A 43 6.16 1.50 -7.10
C LYS A 43 4.93 1.14 -6.26
N SER A 44 4.07 0.24 -6.74
CA SER A 44 2.95 -0.24 -5.93
C SER A 44 3.41 -1.13 -4.76
N ASP A 45 4.55 -1.80 -4.90
CA ASP A 45 5.16 -2.55 -3.80
C ASP A 45 5.76 -1.60 -2.75
N VAL A 46 6.39 -0.50 -3.18
CA VAL A 46 6.86 0.58 -2.28
C VAL A 46 5.70 1.20 -1.50
N TRP A 47 4.54 1.39 -2.12
CA TRP A 47 3.33 1.84 -1.42
C TRP A 47 2.91 0.86 -0.32
N SER A 48 2.83 -0.43 -0.67
CA SER A 48 2.47 -1.52 0.25
C SER A 48 3.43 -1.58 1.43
N PHE A 49 4.72 -1.32 1.19
CA PHE A 49 5.73 -1.22 2.24
C PHE A 49 5.48 -0.05 3.21
N GLY A 50 5.03 1.11 2.73
CA GLY A 50 4.63 2.22 3.60
C GLY A 50 3.47 1.86 4.54
N ILE A 51 2.50 1.10 4.04
CA ILE A 51 1.40 0.56 4.86
C ILE A 51 1.93 -0.42 5.91
N LEU A 52 2.82 -1.33 5.52
CA LEU A 52 3.48 -2.27 6.43
C LEU A 52 4.25 -1.55 7.55
N LEU A 53 4.98 -0.47 7.23
CA LEU A 53 5.66 0.34 8.25
C LEU A 53 4.66 0.88 9.28
N THR A 54 3.46 1.29 8.82
CA THR A 54 2.40 1.77 9.71
C THR A 54 1.92 0.68 10.66
N GLU A 55 1.76 -0.55 10.17
CA GLU A 55 1.41 -1.69 11.00
C GLU A 55 2.49 -2.01 12.04
N LEU A 56 3.76 -1.95 11.65
CA LEU A 56 4.88 -2.20 12.56
C LEU A 56 4.89 -1.21 13.73
N VAL A 57 4.73 0.09 13.45
CA VAL A 57 4.73 1.12 14.51
C VAL A 57 3.45 1.09 15.36
N THR A 58 2.33 0.65 14.79
CA THR A 58 1.05 0.56 15.51
C THR A 58 0.82 -0.79 16.19
N LYS A 59 1.79 -1.72 16.14
CA LYS A 59 1.67 -3.09 16.68
C LYS A 59 0.53 -3.88 16.04
N GLY A 60 0.41 -3.79 14.71
CA GLY A 60 -0.53 -4.56 13.91
C GLY A 60 -1.95 -3.99 13.87
N ARG A 61 -2.13 -2.68 14.11
CA ARG A 61 -3.46 -2.06 13.90
C ARG A 61 -3.79 -2.07 12.42
N VAL A 62 -5.07 -2.32 12.13
CA VAL A 62 -5.59 -2.27 10.77
C VAL A 62 -5.36 -0.87 10.17
N PRO A 63 -4.78 -0.76 8.97
CA PRO A 63 -4.62 0.51 8.28
C PRO A 63 -5.97 1.20 8.05
N TYR A 64 -5.97 2.53 8.01
CA TYR A 64 -7.18 3.34 7.82
C TYR A 64 -8.33 2.91 8.76
N PRO A 65 -8.14 3.05 10.08
CA PRO A 65 -9.16 2.64 11.06
C PRO A 65 -10.46 3.43 10.84
N GLY A 66 -11.59 2.74 10.92
CA GLY A 66 -12.92 3.33 10.71
C GLY A 66 -13.33 3.53 9.25
N MET A 67 -12.46 3.21 8.27
CA MET A 67 -12.79 3.28 6.84
C MET A 67 -12.97 1.87 6.24
N ASN A 68 -13.99 1.70 5.40
CA ASN A 68 -14.16 0.53 4.55
C ASN A 68 -13.29 0.63 3.27
N ASN A 69 -13.18 -0.46 2.51
CA ASN A 69 -12.29 -0.51 1.34
C ASN A 69 -12.61 0.56 0.28
N ARG A 70 -13.89 0.88 0.04
CA ARG A 70 -14.30 1.90 -0.93
C ARG A 70 -13.89 3.29 -0.46
N GLU A 71 -14.17 3.61 0.80
CA GLU A 71 -13.79 4.89 1.41
C GLU A 71 -12.29 5.11 1.39
N VAL A 72 -11.49 4.08 1.68
CA VAL A 72 -10.02 4.18 1.61
C VAL A 72 -9.57 4.59 0.22
N LEU A 73 -10.08 3.92 -0.82
CA LEU A 73 -9.68 4.20 -2.20
C LEU A 73 -10.04 5.64 -2.61
N GLU A 74 -11.28 6.07 -2.33
CA GLU A 74 -11.75 7.43 -2.62
C GLU A 74 -10.93 8.52 -1.89
N GLN A 75 -10.62 8.31 -0.60
CA GLN A 75 -9.85 9.27 0.19
C GLN A 75 -8.40 9.33 -0.28
N VAL A 76 -7.78 8.18 -0.54
CA VAL A 76 -6.39 8.08 -1.02
C VAL A 76 -6.23 8.76 -2.38
N GLU A 77 -7.19 8.59 -3.28
CA GLU A 77 -7.23 9.25 -4.59
C GLU A 77 -7.34 10.78 -4.44
N ARG A 78 -8.09 11.26 -3.44
CA ARG A 78 -8.16 12.69 -3.07
C ARG A 78 -6.92 13.23 -2.36
N GLY A 79 -5.89 12.41 -2.18
CA GLY A 79 -4.62 12.80 -1.57
C GLY A 79 -4.54 12.59 -0.06
N TYR A 80 -5.56 11.99 0.57
CA TYR A 80 -5.47 11.64 1.99
C TYR A 80 -4.34 10.63 2.23
N ARG A 81 -3.60 10.81 3.33
CA ARG A 81 -2.61 9.87 3.85
C ARG A 81 -2.80 9.72 5.35
N MET A 82 -2.43 8.56 5.89
CA MET A 82 -2.56 8.32 7.33
C MET A 82 -1.71 9.32 8.13
N PRO A 83 -2.27 9.89 9.21
CA PRO A 83 -1.51 10.78 10.09
C PRO A 83 -0.38 10.02 10.78
N CYS A 84 0.59 10.75 11.31
CA CYS A 84 1.68 10.16 12.09
C CYS A 84 1.11 9.40 13.30
N PRO A 85 1.38 8.09 13.44
CA PRO A 85 0.90 7.31 14.58
C PRO A 85 1.52 7.81 15.90
N GLN A 86 0.83 7.55 17.01
CA GLN A 86 1.37 7.83 18.33
C GLN A 86 2.68 7.06 18.55
N ASP A 87 3.67 7.72 19.15
CA ASP A 87 5.01 7.19 19.42
C ASP A 87 5.83 6.82 18.16
N CYS A 88 5.39 7.24 16.96
CA CYS A 88 6.15 7.08 15.73
C CYS A 88 7.17 8.22 15.55
N PRO A 89 8.47 7.92 15.33
CA PRO A 89 9.45 8.94 14.97
C PRO A 89 9.05 9.69 13.68
N ILE A 90 9.20 11.01 13.68
CA ILE A 90 8.84 11.86 12.53
C ILE A 90 9.54 11.40 11.25
N SER A 91 10.83 11.08 11.31
CA SER A 91 11.60 10.59 10.16
C SER A 91 11.03 9.30 9.54
N LEU A 92 10.42 8.44 10.37
CA LEU A 92 9.80 7.21 9.90
C LEU A 92 8.44 7.50 9.25
N HIS A 93 7.68 8.45 9.78
CA HIS A 93 6.45 8.92 9.12
C HIS A 93 6.75 9.63 7.80
N GLU A 94 7.81 10.44 7.73
CA GLU A 94 8.27 11.03 6.47
C GLU A 94 8.61 9.94 5.44
N LEU A 95 9.28 8.86 5.85
CA LEU A 95 9.53 7.71 4.97
C LEU A 95 8.21 7.08 4.47
N MET A 96 7.23 6.88 5.35
CA MET A 96 5.90 6.38 4.94
C MET A 96 5.23 7.32 3.92
N ILE A 97 5.28 8.64 4.15
CA ILE A 97 4.77 9.64 3.20
C ILE A 97 5.51 9.54 1.86
N HIS A 98 6.83 9.33 1.85
CA HIS A 98 7.59 9.11 0.62
C HIS A 98 7.15 7.85 -0.12
N CYS A 99 6.86 6.76 0.61
CA CYS A 99 6.30 5.54 0.03
C CYS A 99 4.93 5.77 -0.62
N TRP A 100 4.11 6.68 -0.07
CA TRP A 100 2.77 6.98 -0.58
C TRP A 100 2.69 8.20 -1.48
N LYS A 101 3.83 8.73 -1.94
CA LYS A 101 3.81 9.72 -3.02
C LYS A 101 3.28 9.02 -4.26
N SER A 102 2.18 9.53 -4.80
CA SER A 102 1.69 9.08 -6.11
C SER A 102 2.83 9.30 -7.11
N GLY A 103 3.41 8.22 -7.62
CA GLY A 103 4.42 8.30 -8.66
C GLY A 103 3.80 8.92 -9.89
N GLY A 104 4.33 10.07 -10.30
CA GLY A 104 4.12 10.64 -11.64
C GLY A 104 4.74 9.77 -12.72
#